data_AF-A0A6J5DW10-F1
#
_entry.id   AF-A0A6J5DW10-F1
#
_cell.length_a   1.000
_cell.length_b   1.000
_cell.length_c   1.000
_cell.angle_alpha   90.00
_cell.angle_beta   90.00
_cell.angle_gamma   90.00
#
_symmetry.space_group_name_H-M   'P 1'
#
loop_
_entity.id
_entity.type
_entity.pdbx_description
1 polymer ?
#
loop_
_entity_poly.entity_id
_entity_poly.type
_entity_poly.pdbx_seq_one_letter_code
_entity_poly.pdbx_strand_id
1 'polypeptide(L)'
;MSAISIRSASLDDAQAIADFHVMVWRHTCRDLAPAQARAVLDEHDRGRKWRKRLASSDGGQRVLVAEAGGRIVGIGAAGAPSEPIFGGRGGIKLLYVDPEFKHRRV
;
A
#
# COMPACT_ATOMS: atom_id res chain seq x y z
N MET A 1 3.76 23.63 -3.56
CA MET A 1 3.55 22.31 -2.94
C MET A 1 2.10 21.91 -3.18
N SER A 2 1.85 20.77 -3.81
CA SER A 2 0.48 20.28 -4.00
C SER A 2 -0.10 19.82 -2.66
N ALA A 3 -1.36 20.15 -2.39
CA ALA A 3 -2.08 19.67 -1.21
C ALA A 3 -2.16 18.14 -1.23
N ILE A 4 -2.12 17.53 -0.04
CA ILE A 4 -2.27 16.08 0.14
C ILE A 4 -3.73 15.79 0.45
N SER A 5 -4.33 14.85 -0.28
CA SER A 5 -5.67 14.32 0.01
C SER A 5 -5.59 12.83 0.32
N ILE A 6 -6.51 12.33 1.16
CA ILE A 6 -6.63 10.91 1.49
C ILE A 6 -8.01 10.45 1.04
N ARG A 7 -8.07 9.30 0.36
CA ARG A 7 -9.32 8.70 -0.09
C ARG A 7 -9.26 7.19 -0.06
N SER A 8 -10.43 6.55 -0.13
CA SER A 8 -10.52 5.12 -0.40
C SER A 8 -9.93 4.80 -1.78
N ALA A 9 -9.18 3.71 -1.85
CA ALA A 9 -8.70 3.16 -3.11
C ALA A 9 -9.86 2.57 -3.92
N SER A 10 -9.86 2.79 -5.22
CA SER A 10 -10.73 2.15 -6.20
C SER A 10 -10.00 1.04 -6.93
N LEU A 11 -10.72 0.24 -7.72
CA LEU A 11 -10.12 -0.79 -8.58
C LEU A 11 -9.14 -0.23 -9.61
N ASP A 12 -9.34 1.01 -10.04
CA ASP A 12 -8.51 1.67 -11.06
C ASP A 12 -7.13 2.06 -10.49
N ASP A 13 -7.02 2.21 -9.17
CA ASP A 13 -5.76 2.51 -8.49
C ASP A 13 -4.81 1.30 -8.41
N ALA A 14 -5.29 0.09 -8.73
CA ALA A 14 -4.56 -1.15 -8.44
C ALA A 14 -3.14 -1.17 -9.01
N GLN A 15 -2.93 -0.68 -10.24
CA GLN A 15 -1.61 -0.64 -10.85
C GLN A 15 -0.76 0.48 -10.25
N ALA A 16 -1.30 1.69 -10.09
CA ALA A 16 -0.58 2.80 -9.48
C ALA A 16 -0.12 2.50 -8.03
N ILE A 17 -0.96 1.80 -7.25
CA ILE A 17 -0.61 1.30 -5.91
C ILE A 17 0.52 0.27 -5.98
N ALA A 18 0.52 -0.61 -6.98
CA ALA A 18 1.56 -1.62 -7.15
C ALA A 18 2.92 -0.98 -7.49
N ASP A 19 2.92 -0.05 -8.43
CA ASP A 19 4.13 0.69 -8.84
C ASP A 19 4.71 1.44 -7.65
N PHE A 20 3.85 2.17 -6.91
CA PHE A 20 4.24 2.88 -5.69
C PHE A 20 4.79 1.94 -4.61
N HIS A 21 4.11 0.82 -4.34
CA HIS A 21 4.55 -0.17 -3.36
C HIS A 21 5.96 -0.67 -3.69
N VAL A 22 6.19 -1.09 -4.94
CA VAL A 22 7.48 -1.64 -5.37
C VAL A 22 8.59 -0.59 -5.27
N MET A 23 8.31 0.65 -5.69
CA MET A 23 9.23 1.77 -5.54
C MET A 23 9.64 1.99 -4.08
N VAL A 24 8.67 2.16 -3.17
CA VAL A 24 8.96 2.42 -1.74
C VAL A 24 9.66 1.23 -1.09
N TRP A 25 9.27 0.00 -1.42
CA TRP A 25 9.90 -1.21 -0.89
C TRP A 25 11.35 -1.34 -1.35
N ARG A 26 11.64 -1.17 -2.66
CA ARG A 26 13.02 -1.23 -3.18
C ARG A 26 13.91 -0.14 -2.57
N HIS A 27 13.35 1.04 -2.29
CA HIS A 27 14.06 2.11 -1.61
C HIS A 27 14.33 1.76 -0.14
N THR A 28 13.30 1.37 0.61
CA THR A 28 13.37 1.20 2.08
C THR A 28 14.08 -0.09 2.48
N CYS A 29 13.89 -1.17 1.72
CA CYS A 29 14.48 -2.47 1.98
C CYS A 29 15.78 -2.67 1.19
N ARG A 30 16.39 -1.60 0.67
CA ARG A 30 17.57 -1.70 -0.19
C ARG A 30 18.69 -2.49 0.48
N ASP A 31 19.02 -2.18 1.73
CA ASP A 31 20.18 -2.81 2.37
C ASP A 31 19.80 -4.02 3.23
N LEU A 32 18.50 -4.32 3.30
CA LEU A 32 17.93 -5.37 4.16
C LEU A 32 17.46 -6.59 3.36
N ALA A 33 17.07 -6.41 2.10
CA ALA A 33 16.47 -7.48 1.31
C ALA A 33 17.53 -8.33 0.58
N PRO A 34 17.43 -9.68 0.67
CA PRO A 34 18.22 -10.59 -0.16
C PRO A 34 18.04 -10.31 -1.65
N ALA A 35 19.07 -10.56 -2.45
CA ALA A 35 19.05 -10.33 -3.90
C ALA A 35 17.86 -11.01 -4.58
N GLN A 36 17.55 -12.25 -4.19
CA GLN A 36 16.38 -12.97 -4.75
C GLN A 36 15.04 -12.28 -4.44
N ALA A 37 14.89 -11.66 -3.28
CA ALA A 37 13.64 -10.99 -2.91
C ALA A 37 13.42 -9.72 -3.75
N ARG A 38 14.50 -9.05 -4.18
CA ARG A 38 14.44 -7.89 -5.07
C ARG A 38 14.15 -8.30 -6.51
N ALA A 39 14.73 -9.42 -6.97
CA ALA A 39 14.58 -9.91 -8.33
C ALA A 39 13.17 -10.42 -8.65
N VAL A 40 12.44 -10.92 -7.64
CA VAL A 40 11.08 -11.48 -7.81
C VAL A 40 9.99 -10.42 -7.56
N LEU A 41 10.37 -9.21 -7.14
CA LEU A 41 9.41 -8.15 -6.89
C LEU A 41 9.03 -7.46 -8.21
N ASP A 42 7.86 -7.82 -8.72
CA ASP A 42 7.30 -7.35 -10.00
C ASP A 42 6.03 -6.52 -9.80
N GLU A 43 5.98 -5.36 -10.46
CA GLU A 43 4.91 -4.37 -10.42
C GLU A 43 3.59 -4.91 -10.99
N HIS A 44 3.62 -5.69 -12.08
CA HIS A 44 2.42 -6.21 -12.73
C HIS A 44 1.76 -7.33 -11.90
N ASP A 45 2.56 -8.23 -11.35
CA ASP A 45 2.15 -9.27 -10.39
C ASP A 45 1.56 -8.65 -9.14
N ARG A 46 2.15 -7.56 -8.64
CA ARG A 46 1.58 -6.79 -7.54
C ARG A 46 0.27 -6.10 -7.95
N GLY A 47 0.17 -5.57 -9.16
CA GLY A 47 -1.06 -4.98 -9.70
C GLY A 47 -2.22 -5.98 -9.69
N ARG A 48 -1.98 -7.22 -10.15
CA ARG A 48 -2.99 -8.29 -10.10
C ARG A 48 -3.42 -8.63 -8.67
N LYS A 49 -2.48 -8.66 -7.72
CA LYS A 49 -2.79 -8.92 -6.30
C LYS A 49 -3.57 -7.76 -5.66
N TRP A 50 -3.23 -6.51 -5.97
CA TRP A 50 -3.97 -5.34 -5.52
C TRP A 50 -5.38 -5.29 -6.10
N ARG A 51 -5.55 -5.56 -7.40
CA ARG A 51 -6.88 -5.63 -8.02
C ARG A 51 -7.77 -6.67 -7.33
N LYS A 52 -7.26 -7.88 -7.09
CA LYS A 52 -7.99 -8.91 -6.33
C LYS A 52 -8.37 -8.44 -4.93
N ARG A 53 -7.43 -7.78 -4.25
CA ARG A 53 -7.65 -7.26 -2.90
C ARG A 53 -8.75 -6.20 -2.89
N LEU A 54 -8.69 -5.25 -3.81
CA LEU A 54 -9.65 -4.15 -3.94
C LEU A 54 -11.03 -4.61 -4.41
N ALA A 55 -11.10 -5.71 -5.16
CA ALA A 55 -12.34 -6.35 -5.59
C ALA A 55 -13.01 -7.20 -4.49
N SER A 56 -12.30 -7.48 -3.39
CA SER A 56 -12.84 -8.31 -2.32
C SER A 56 -13.97 -7.60 -1.59
N SER A 57 -15.10 -8.30 -1.42
CA SER A 57 -16.24 -7.86 -0.63
C SER A 57 -16.07 -8.09 0.88
N ASP A 58 -14.85 -8.35 1.35
CA ASP A 58 -14.55 -8.42 2.78
C ASP A 58 -14.83 -7.05 3.44
N GLY A 59 -15.99 -6.96 4.10
CA GLY A 59 -16.49 -5.75 4.75
C GLY A 59 -15.58 -5.20 5.84
N GLY A 60 -14.61 -5.99 6.33
CA GLY A 60 -13.60 -5.53 7.29
C GLY A 60 -12.39 -4.87 6.64
N GLN A 61 -12.14 -5.08 5.35
CA GLN A 61 -10.95 -4.56 4.67
C GLN A 61 -11.12 -3.10 4.24
N ARG A 62 -10.12 -2.27 4.52
CA ARG A 62 -10.03 -0.89 4.04
C ARG A 62 -8.66 -0.65 3.41
N VAL A 63 -8.66 -0.01 2.25
CA VAL A 63 -7.44 0.46 1.58
C VAL A 63 -7.61 1.94 1.30
N LEU A 64 -6.68 2.74 1.81
CA LEU A 64 -6.62 4.18 1.64
C LEU A 64 -5.38 4.53 0.83
N VAL A 65 -5.49 5.54 -0.02
CA VAL A 65 -4.38 6.17 -0.74
C VAL A 65 -4.28 7.62 -0.33
N ALA A 66 -3.04 8.10 -0.21
CA ALA A 66 -2.73 9.52 -0.14
C ALA A 66 -2.26 9.99 -1.51
N GLU A 67 -2.81 11.11 -1.99
CA GLU A 67 -2.49 11.68 -3.30
C GLU A 67 -1.94 13.09 -3.17
N ALA A 68 -0.94 13.40 -3.99
CA ALA A 68 -0.42 14.76 -4.16
C ALA A 68 -0.07 14.99 -5.62
N GLY A 69 -0.64 16.04 -6.24
CA GLY A 69 -0.38 16.37 -7.64
C GLY A 69 -0.75 15.24 -8.63
N GLY A 70 -1.84 14.51 -8.36
CA GLY A 70 -2.33 13.43 -9.20
C GLY A 70 -1.52 12.12 -9.11
N ARG A 71 -0.62 12.01 -8.13
CA ARG A 71 0.19 10.81 -7.88
C ARG A 71 -0.09 10.26 -6.50
N ILE A 72 -0.08 8.93 -6.38
CA ILE A 72 -0.10 8.24 -5.08
C ILE A 72 1.25 8.47 -4.40
N VAL A 73 1.21 8.99 -3.18
CA VAL A 73 2.37 9.26 -2.31
C VAL A 73 2.31 8.51 -0.98
N GLY A 74 1.22 7.76 -0.75
CA GLY A 74 1.07 6.91 0.41
C GLY A 74 -0.03 5.89 0.23
N ILE A 75 0.11 4.73 0.86
CA ILE A 75 -0.89 3.67 0.89
C ILE A 75 -1.00 3.11 2.31
N GLY A 76 -2.24 2.91 2.75
CA GLY A 76 -2.56 2.28 4.03
C GLY A 76 -3.60 1.19 3.81
N ALA A 77 -3.39 0.02 4.41
CA ALA A 77 -4.39 -1.04 4.39
C ALA A 77 -4.64 -1.59 5.79
N ALA A 78 -5.91 -1.69 6.17
CA ALA A 78 -6.36 -2.27 7.42
C ALA A 78 -7.40 -3.36 7.16
N GLY A 79 -7.56 -4.27 8.11
CA GLY A 79 -8.56 -5.33 8.02
C GLY A 79 -8.68 -6.13 9.30
N ALA A 80 -9.49 -7.19 9.25
CA ALA A 80 -9.57 -8.19 10.31
C ALA A 80 -8.17 -8.74 10.67
N PRO A 81 -7.92 -9.14 11.92
CA PRO A 81 -6.60 -9.59 12.33
C PRO A 81 -6.24 -10.90 11.63
N SER A 82 -4.94 -11.15 11.43
CA SER A 82 -4.50 -12.39 10.79
C SER A 82 -4.54 -13.59 11.75
N GLU A 83 -4.58 -13.33 13.06
CA GLU A 83 -4.53 -14.35 14.09
C GLU A 83 -5.73 -14.23 15.04
N PRO A 84 -6.34 -15.37 15.46
CA PRO A 84 -7.52 -15.37 16.33
C PRO A 84 -7.31 -14.70 17.68
N ILE A 85 -6.07 -14.67 18.20
CA ILE A 85 -5.71 -14.10 19.51
C ILE A 85 -6.08 -12.61 19.62
N PHE A 86 -6.23 -11.92 18.49
CA PHE A 86 -6.58 -10.50 18.44
C PHE A 86 -8.10 -10.22 18.42
N GLY A 87 -8.94 -11.26 18.38
CA GLY A 87 -10.39 -11.15 18.45
C GLY A 87 -10.98 -10.18 17.43
N GLY A 88 -11.91 -9.32 17.86
CA GLY A 88 -12.59 -8.34 16.99
C GLY A 88 -11.79 -7.07 16.65
N ARG A 89 -10.47 -7.03 16.90
CA ARG A 89 -9.64 -5.83 16.64
C ARG A 89 -9.26 -5.73 15.17
N GLY A 90 -9.16 -4.51 14.66
CA GLY A 90 -8.54 -4.25 13.34
C GLY A 90 -7.01 -4.28 13.42
N GLY A 91 -6.37 -4.72 12.34
CA GLY A 91 -4.91 -4.68 12.20
C GLY A 91 -4.48 -3.88 10.96
N ILE A 92 -3.43 -3.08 11.11
CA ILE A 92 -2.74 -2.47 9.97
C ILE A 92 -2.00 -3.59 9.25
N LYS A 93 -2.44 -3.89 8.03
CA LYS A 93 -1.80 -4.90 7.18
C LYS A 93 -0.58 -4.33 6.47
N LEU A 94 -0.58 -3.03 6.21
CA LEU A 94 0.42 -2.38 5.39
C LEU A 94 0.32 -0.86 5.54
N LEU A 95 1.48 -0.20 5.62
CA LEU A 95 1.61 1.25 5.57
C LEU A 95 2.91 1.59 4.83
N TYR A 96 2.79 2.30 3.71
CA TYR A 96 3.94 2.85 2.98
C TYR A 96 3.68 4.33 2.71
N VAL A 97 4.71 5.14 2.92
CA VAL A 97 4.71 6.57 2.63
C VAL A 97 5.95 6.86 1.82
N ASP A 98 5.79 7.70 0.79
CA ASP A 98 6.91 8.18 0.00
C ASP A 98 7.94 8.85 0.92
N PRO A 99 9.23 8.48 0.87
CA PRO A 99 10.28 9.13 1.65
C PRO A 99 10.29 10.66 1.56
N GLU A 100 9.92 11.24 0.41
CA GLU A 100 9.87 12.69 0.19
C GLU A 100 8.70 13.39 0.92
N PHE A 101 7.72 12.61 1.37
CA PHE A 101 6.50 13.07 2.05
C PHE A 101 6.46 12.71 3.53
N LYS A 102 7.52 12.09 4.07
CA LYS A 102 7.66 11.82 5.51
C LYS A 102 7.60 13.13 6.31
N HIS A 103 7.05 13.05 7.53
CA HIS A 103 6.86 14.17 8.45
C HIS A 103 5.91 15.29 7.98
N ARG A 104 5.22 15.09 6.85
CA ARG A 104 4.02 15.84 6.52
C ARG A 104 2.84 15.12 7.16
N ARG A 105 1.81 15.84 7.62
CA ARG A 105 0.60 15.23 8.17
C ARG A 105 -0.13 14.50 7.02
N VAL A 106 0.18 13.21 6.86
CA VAL A 106 -0.39 12.24 5.91
C VAL A 106 -1.07 11.14 6.71
#